data_AF-A0A532DP59-F1
#
_entry.id   AF-A0A532DP59-F1
#
_cell.length_a   1.000
_cell.length_b   1.000
_cell.length_c   1.000
_cell.angle_alpha   90.00
_cell.angle_beta   90.00
_cell.angle_gamma   90.00
#
_symmetry.space_group_name_H-M   'P 1'
#
loop_
_entity.id
_entity.type
_entity.pdbx_description
1 polymer ?
#
loop_
_entity_poly.entity_id
_entity_poly.type
_entity_poly.pdbx_seq_one_letter_code
_entity_poly.pdbx_strand_id
1 'polypeptide(L)'
;MMCPIDGTVERRSVMNLKGEEQRTEPRVAVQFQAMVSGSVESEGTGIILDLSRSGCRLESPLLMLPGLSLELRIAIPGLEWALMIDGADVQWADEDRAGLAFVRIRETERQRLNEIVAARLAKGADTGDDAQGELIPFEFQGLEAVLAKDPELAIKKGLAWFAQDRVEFLFRGGSLLSRAFPTCTPKFAAALGQLVKAGSDREADFSLALLQNYLGSTSTDDVLQEIVSRFSHDDRIMGGVRAIINSPSMASVSDEFRLAEAWRIKKESLTRWLTDERQAVRTFAEEHMAELDRMIVLERRRVEVERELRERSRHEDESGHDDGYRAKPF
;
A
#
# COMPACT_ATOMS: atom_id res chain seq x y z
N MET A 1 21.30 80.85 16.71
CA MET A 1 19.82 80.90 16.59
C MET A 1 19.33 79.46 16.44
N MET A 2 18.33 79.09 17.22
CA MET A 2 17.78 77.73 17.42
C MET A 2 17.24 77.04 16.15
N CYS A 3 17.51 75.73 16.06
CA CYS A 3 16.65 74.56 15.69
C CYS A 3 15.89 74.51 14.35
N PRO A 4 15.36 73.33 13.90
CA PRO A 4 15.62 71.94 14.31
C PRO A 4 15.87 70.96 13.12
N ILE A 5 16.18 69.73 13.52
CA ILE A 5 16.20 68.49 12.74
C ILE A 5 14.75 68.08 12.43
N ASP A 6 14.46 67.65 11.20
CA ASP A 6 13.36 66.72 10.97
C ASP A 6 13.77 65.67 9.92
N GLY A 7 13.51 64.41 10.26
CA GLY A 7 13.92 63.25 9.52
C GLY A 7 12.81 62.81 8.57
N THR A 8 13.16 62.45 7.35
CA THR A 8 12.35 61.52 6.56
C THR A 8 13.30 60.66 5.75
N VAL A 9 13.51 59.45 6.26
CA VAL A 9 14.23 58.38 5.55
C VAL A 9 13.34 57.94 4.39
N GLU A 10 13.77 58.26 3.17
CA GLU A 10 13.25 57.68 1.95
C GLU A 10 13.28 56.16 2.05
N ARG A 11 12.09 55.54 2.11
CA ARG A 11 11.93 54.11 1.88
C ARG A 11 12.29 53.79 0.42
N ARG A 12 13.57 53.58 0.15
CA ARG A 12 14.01 52.87 -1.04
C ARG A 12 13.59 51.42 -0.92
N SER A 13 12.50 51.09 -1.62
CA SER A 13 12.08 49.72 -1.87
C SER A 13 13.15 49.00 -2.69
N VAL A 14 13.90 48.14 -2.02
CA VAL A 14 14.70 47.05 -2.57
C VAL A 14 14.33 45.87 -1.67
N MET A 15 13.84 44.72 -2.14
CA MET A 15 14.43 43.89 -3.16
C MET A 15 13.35 43.05 -3.84
N ASN A 16 13.40 43.06 -5.17
CA ASN A 16 12.83 42.04 -6.01
C ASN A 16 13.76 40.82 -5.90
N LEU A 17 13.48 39.88 -5.00
CA LEU A 17 14.08 38.55 -5.01
C LEU A 17 13.13 37.66 -5.80
N LYS A 18 13.38 37.55 -7.10
CA LYS A 18 13.03 36.35 -7.86
C LYS A 18 13.56 35.17 -7.05
N GLY A 19 12.67 34.39 -6.45
CA GLY A 19 13.04 33.11 -5.86
C GLY A 19 13.79 32.32 -6.93
N GLU A 20 15.07 32.05 -6.67
CA GLU A 20 15.90 31.25 -7.56
C GLU A 20 15.18 29.91 -7.77
N GLU A 21 14.91 29.58 -9.03
CA GLU A 21 14.33 28.29 -9.39
C GLU A 21 15.39 27.20 -9.15
N GLN A 22 15.51 26.74 -7.90
CA GLN A 22 16.39 25.64 -7.47
C GLN A 22 15.95 24.27 -8.01
N ARG A 23 15.10 24.25 -9.03
CA ARG A 23 14.47 23.02 -9.54
C ARG A 23 15.37 22.39 -10.58
N THR A 24 15.80 21.17 -10.30
CA THR A 24 16.67 20.38 -11.18
C THR A 24 15.92 19.56 -12.23
N GLU A 25 14.61 19.34 -12.04
CA GLU A 25 13.80 18.51 -12.94
C GLU A 25 12.48 19.19 -13.37
N PRO A 26 12.06 19.00 -14.64
CA PRO A 26 10.79 19.52 -15.13
C PRO A 26 9.61 18.82 -14.44
N ARG A 27 8.56 19.60 -14.12
CA ARG A 27 7.31 19.10 -13.53
C ARG A 27 6.16 19.24 -14.51
N VAL A 28 5.28 18.26 -14.54
CA VAL A 28 4.03 18.31 -15.30
C VAL A 28 2.86 18.58 -14.37
N ALA A 29 2.02 19.55 -14.72
CA ALA A 29 0.78 19.80 -14.00
C ALA A 29 -0.18 18.62 -14.22
N VAL A 30 -0.76 18.11 -13.14
CA VAL A 30 -1.68 16.97 -13.14
C VAL A 30 -2.77 17.15 -12.09
N GLN A 31 -3.83 16.35 -12.19
CA GLN A 31 -4.83 16.19 -11.12
C GLN A 31 -5.12 14.70 -10.97
N PHE A 32 -4.29 14.02 -10.19
CA PHE A 32 -4.41 12.57 -9.97
C PHE A 32 -4.85 12.29 -8.54
N GLN A 33 -5.81 11.38 -8.38
CA GLN A 33 -6.19 10.91 -7.05
C GLN A 33 -5.04 10.08 -6.46
N ALA A 34 -4.75 10.28 -5.19
CA ALA A 34 -3.74 9.52 -4.48
C ALA A 34 -4.29 8.98 -3.16
N MET A 35 -3.91 7.74 -2.85
CA MET A 35 -4.01 7.20 -1.50
C MET A 35 -2.65 7.36 -0.84
N VAL A 36 -2.66 7.84 0.40
CA VAL A 36 -1.47 8.14 1.20
C VAL A 36 -1.50 7.24 2.42
N SER A 37 -0.37 6.61 2.75
CA SER A 37 -0.20 5.81 3.96
C SER A 37 1.14 6.14 4.63
N GLY A 38 1.20 6.06 5.96
CA GLY A 38 2.37 6.40 6.76
C GLY A 38 2.45 5.59 8.06
N SER A 39 3.61 5.60 8.71
CA SER A 39 3.97 4.64 9.76
C SER A 39 3.32 4.85 11.13
N VAL A 40 2.52 5.90 11.35
CA VAL A 40 1.89 6.09 12.67
C VAL A 40 0.42 6.47 12.62
N GLU A 41 -0.08 7.31 11.70
CA GLU A 41 -1.50 7.74 11.74
C GLU A 41 -2.02 8.39 10.43
N SER A 42 -1.21 8.46 9.39
CA SER A 42 -1.52 9.22 8.16
C SER A 42 -2.00 8.29 7.04
N GLU A 43 -3.16 7.68 7.21
CA GLU A 43 -3.90 7.07 6.11
C GLU A 43 -4.99 8.03 5.62
N GLY A 44 -5.01 8.32 4.32
CA GLY A 44 -6.00 9.21 3.76
C GLY A 44 -5.88 9.37 2.26
N THR A 45 -6.68 10.29 1.71
CA THR A 45 -6.71 10.58 0.27
C THR A 45 -6.16 11.98 0.00
N GLY A 46 -5.75 12.21 -1.24
CA GLY A 46 -5.32 13.51 -1.69
C GLY A 46 -5.25 13.60 -3.21
N ILE A 47 -4.86 14.77 -3.71
CA ILE A 47 -4.75 15.06 -5.14
C ILE A 47 -3.30 15.47 -5.45
N ILE A 48 -2.69 14.77 -6.39
CA ILE A 48 -1.40 15.17 -6.97
C ILE A 48 -1.66 16.33 -7.93
N LEU A 49 -1.04 17.47 -7.66
CA LEU A 49 -1.18 18.72 -8.41
C LEU A 49 -0.08 18.90 -9.47
N ASP A 50 1.11 18.37 -9.19
CA ASP A 50 2.21 18.29 -10.15
C ASP A 50 3.05 17.05 -9.89
N LEU A 51 3.70 16.55 -10.94
CA LEU A 51 4.51 15.32 -10.91
C LEU A 51 5.83 15.54 -11.66
N SER A 52 6.94 15.10 -11.08
CA SER A 52 8.25 14.99 -11.72
C SER A 52 8.78 13.57 -11.57
N ARG A 53 9.98 13.30 -12.11
CA ARG A 53 10.63 11.99 -11.95
C ARG A 53 11.11 11.73 -10.52
N SER A 54 11.28 12.79 -9.74
CA SER A 54 11.84 12.78 -8.38
C SER A 54 10.88 13.23 -7.29
N GLY A 55 9.66 13.64 -7.61
CA GLY A 55 8.72 14.11 -6.59
C GLY A 55 7.38 14.57 -7.13
N CYS A 56 6.54 15.06 -6.23
CA CYS A 56 5.23 15.60 -6.56
C CYS A 56 4.79 16.67 -5.56
N ARG A 57 3.75 17.42 -5.91
CA ARG A 57 2.98 18.21 -4.94
C ARG A 57 1.64 17.52 -4.68
N LEU A 58 1.34 17.32 -3.40
CA LEU A 58 0.12 16.68 -2.90
C LEU A 58 -0.74 17.71 -2.19
N GLU A 59 -2.05 17.71 -2.45
CA GLU A 59 -3.07 18.38 -1.66
C GLU A 59 -3.87 17.34 -0.89
N SER A 60 -3.98 17.47 0.44
CA SER A 60 -4.67 16.51 1.30
C SER A 60 -5.05 17.15 2.63
N PRO A 61 -6.19 16.78 3.24
CA PRO A 61 -6.55 17.23 4.58
C PRO A 61 -5.69 16.59 5.68
N LEU A 62 -4.77 15.68 5.35
CA LEU A 62 -3.86 15.06 6.30
C LEU A 62 -2.83 16.06 6.81
N LEU A 63 -2.64 16.09 8.13
CA LEU A 63 -1.56 16.86 8.75
C LEU A 63 -0.21 16.20 8.41
N MET A 64 0.63 16.92 7.67
CA MET A 64 1.95 16.46 7.25
C MET A 64 3.05 17.30 7.91
N LEU A 65 4.08 16.63 8.42
CA LEU A 65 5.26 17.26 8.99
C LEU A 65 6.46 17.00 8.07
N PRO A 66 7.32 18.02 7.82
CA PRO A 66 8.58 17.82 7.11
C PRO A 66 9.43 16.71 7.72
N GLY A 67 10.02 15.88 6.87
CA GLY A 67 10.82 14.71 7.27
C GLY A 67 10.03 13.41 7.45
N LEU A 68 8.70 13.43 7.44
CA LEU A 68 7.91 12.20 7.39
C LEU A 68 8.08 11.50 6.03
N SER A 69 8.21 10.17 6.04
CA SER A 69 8.25 9.34 4.84
C SER A 69 6.89 8.67 4.64
N LEU A 70 6.29 8.90 3.47
CA LEU A 70 4.97 8.43 3.09
C LEU A 70 5.06 7.39 1.98
N GLU A 71 4.12 6.47 1.93
CA GLU A 71 3.86 5.63 0.76
C GLU A 71 2.69 6.21 -0.04
N LEU A 72 2.81 6.23 -1.37
CA LEU A 72 1.79 6.79 -2.26
C LEU A 72 1.31 5.74 -3.25
N ARG A 73 -0.02 5.72 -3.45
CA ARG A 73 -0.67 5.06 -4.59
C ARG A 73 -1.35 6.12 -5.45
N ILE A 74 -0.75 6.45 -6.59
CA ILE A 74 -1.24 7.54 -7.46
C ILE A 74 -2.06 6.94 -8.60
N ALA A 75 -3.37 7.16 -8.62
CA ALA A 75 -4.26 6.74 -9.69
C ALA A 75 -4.10 7.66 -10.91
N ILE A 76 -3.52 7.12 -11.97
CA ILE A 76 -3.24 7.87 -13.19
C ILE A 76 -4.32 7.54 -14.22
N PRO A 77 -5.08 8.54 -14.70
CA PRO A 77 -6.12 8.31 -15.69
C PRO A 77 -5.55 7.67 -16.97
N GLY A 78 -6.21 6.61 -17.41
CA GLY A 78 -5.78 5.78 -18.54
C GLY A 78 -4.71 4.74 -18.23
N LEU A 79 -4.31 4.60 -16.95
CA LEU A 79 -3.55 3.45 -16.46
C LEU A 79 -4.44 2.62 -15.53
N GLU A 80 -4.45 1.31 -15.77
CA GLU A 80 -5.26 0.37 -14.98
C GLU A 80 -4.78 0.22 -13.53
N TRP A 81 -3.51 0.54 -13.26
CA TRP A 81 -2.90 0.41 -11.93
C TRP A 81 -2.30 1.73 -11.46
N ALA A 82 -2.43 1.99 -10.17
CA ALA A 82 -1.77 3.12 -9.54
C ALA A 82 -0.25 3.05 -9.74
N LEU A 83 0.37 4.22 -9.89
CA LEU A 83 1.81 4.37 -9.75
C LEU A 83 2.15 4.28 -8.25
N MET A 84 3.07 3.38 -7.92
CA MET A 84 3.44 3.06 -6.55
C MET A 84 4.75 3.76 -6.18
N ILE A 85 4.72 4.51 -5.07
CA ILE A 85 5.90 5.13 -4.47
C ILE A 85 6.07 4.56 -3.06
N ASP A 86 7.08 3.71 -2.86
CA ASP A 86 7.37 3.01 -1.60
C ASP A 86 8.00 3.92 -0.52
N GLY A 87 8.32 5.17 -0.87
CA GLY A 87 8.85 6.15 0.05
C GLY A 87 8.98 7.52 -0.58
N ALA A 88 8.22 8.47 -0.04
CA ALA A 88 8.22 9.87 -0.42
C ALA A 88 8.35 10.74 0.83
N ASP A 89 9.46 11.46 0.94
CA ASP A 89 9.77 12.27 2.11
C ASP A 89 9.17 13.67 1.94
N VAL A 90 8.41 14.11 2.95
CA VAL A 90 7.84 15.46 3.02
C VAL A 90 8.99 16.47 3.12
N GLN A 91 9.19 17.26 2.08
CA GLN A 91 10.23 18.30 2.03
C GLN A 91 9.75 19.61 2.68
N TRP A 92 8.47 19.90 2.50
CA TRP A 92 7.77 21.03 3.11
C TRP A 92 6.29 20.69 3.21
N ALA A 93 5.61 21.31 4.16
CA ALA A 93 4.17 21.24 4.33
C ALA A 93 3.63 22.65 4.59
N ASP A 94 2.45 22.91 4.04
CA ASP A 94 1.57 24.06 4.22
C ASP A 94 0.17 23.52 4.51
N GLU A 95 -0.78 24.35 4.96
CA GLU A 95 -2.07 23.96 5.56
C GLU A 95 -2.67 22.64 5.04
N ASP A 96 -2.90 22.53 3.73
CA ASP A 96 -3.43 21.35 3.04
C ASP A 96 -2.50 20.79 1.96
N ARG A 97 -1.26 21.26 1.88
CA ARG A 97 -0.34 20.97 0.76
C ARG A 97 1.03 20.54 1.23
N ALA A 98 1.59 19.56 0.53
CA ALA A 98 2.94 19.10 0.80
C ALA A 98 3.73 18.91 -0.49
N GLY A 99 5.02 19.25 -0.42
CA GLY A 99 6.01 18.88 -1.43
C GLY A 99 6.69 17.58 -1.03
N LEU A 100 6.60 16.55 -1.88
CA LEU A 100 7.14 15.23 -1.60
C LEU A 100 8.33 14.95 -2.53
N ALA A 101 9.42 14.43 -1.98
CA ALA A 101 10.55 13.91 -2.73
C ALA A 101 10.54 12.38 -2.70
N PHE A 102 10.59 11.75 -3.86
CA PHE A 102 10.60 10.30 -3.96
C PHE A 102 11.99 9.76 -3.63
N VAL A 103 12.09 9.07 -2.49
CA VAL A 103 13.35 8.50 -1.98
C VAL A 103 13.43 7.00 -2.20
N ARG A 104 12.27 6.31 -2.29
CA ARG A 104 12.19 4.89 -2.61
C ARG A 104 11.14 4.66 -3.69
N ILE A 105 11.62 4.28 -4.87
CA ILE A 105 10.80 3.83 -6.00
C ILE A 105 11.48 2.60 -6.58
N ARG A 106 10.68 1.56 -6.84
CA ARG A 106 11.12 0.38 -7.59
C ARG A 106 11.47 0.77 -9.03
N GLU A 107 12.40 0.05 -9.65
CA GLU A 107 12.89 0.40 -10.99
C GLU A 107 11.78 0.38 -12.06
N THR A 108 10.86 -0.57 -11.94
CA THR A 108 9.66 -0.69 -12.78
C THR A 108 8.73 0.51 -12.68
N GLU A 109 8.43 0.96 -11.46
CA GLU A 109 7.62 2.14 -11.21
C GLU A 109 8.36 3.42 -11.62
N ARG A 110 9.68 3.46 -11.47
CA ARG A 110 10.53 4.54 -11.98
C ARG A 110 10.46 4.67 -13.49
N GLN A 111 10.49 3.55 -14.21
CA GLN A 111 10.28 3.54 -15.66
C GLN A 111 8.89 4.04 -16.05
N ARG A 112 7.84 3.54 -15.39
CA ARG A 112 6.46 4.02 -15.60
C ARG A 112 6.36 5.53 -15.35
N LEU A 113 6.87 6.01 -14.23
CA LEU A 113 6.89 7.43 -13.89
C LEU A 113 7.61 8.25 -14.96
N ASN A 114 8.76 7.78 -15.46
CA ASN A 114 9.50 8.44 -16.52
C ASN A 114 8.68 8.53 -17.81
N GLU A 115 7.97 7.47 -18.20
CA GLU A 115 7.09 7.45 -19.37
C GLU A 115 5.90 8.39 -19.20
N ILE A 116 5.24 8.38 -18.03
CA ILE A 116 4.13 9.27 -17.70
C ILE A 116 4.56 10.73 -17.80
N VAL A 117 5.68 11.09 -17.16
CA VAL A 117 6.20 12.46 -17.16
C VAL A 117 6.60 12.86 -18.58
N ALA A 118 7.28 11.99 -19.34
CA ALA A 118 7.66 12.27 -20.72
C ALA A 118 6.45 12.49 -21.63
N ALA A 119 5.42 11.63 -21.53
CA ALA A 119 4.21 11.74 -22.32
C ALA A 119 3.44 13.04 -22.02
N ARG A 120 3.45 13.51 -20.76
CA ARG A 120 2.81 14.77 -20.36
C ARG A 120 3.61 16.00 -20.77
N LEU A 121 4.93 15.96 -20.68
CA LEU A 121 5.79 17.04 -21.19
C LEU A 121 5.64 17.21 -22.70
N ALA A 122 5.52 16.12 -23.45
CA ALA A 122 5.30 16.16 -24.89
C ALA A 122 3.96 16.82 -25.28
N LYS A 123 2.91 16.66 -24.46
CA LYS A 123 1.60 17.30 -24.68
C LYS A 123 1.57 18.77 -24.24
N GLY A 124 2.27 19.14 -23.18
CA GLY A 124 2.33 20.52 -22.67
C GLY A 124 3.13 21.50 -23.54
N ALA A 125 3.88 21.00 -24.53
CA ALA A 125 4.63 21.83 -25.48
C ALA A 125 3.77 22.33 -26.67
N ASP A 126 2.54 21.84 -26.84
CA ASP A 126 1.73 22.04 -28.05
C ASP A 126 0.41 22.81 -27.81
N THR A 127 0.15 23.29 -26.59
CA THR A 127 -1.06 24.05 -26.27
C THR A 127 -0.71 25.29 -25.44
N GLY A 128 -0.66 26.44 -26.11
CA GLY A 128 -0.92 27.72 -25.46
C GLY A 128 -2.43 27.84 -25.22
N ASP A 129 -2.80 28.07 -23.97
CA ASP A 129 -4.11 28.49 -23.47
C ASP A 129 -5.33 27.59 -23.81
N ASP A 130 -6.04 27.22 -22.74
CA ASP A 130 -7.43 26.71 -22.76
C ASP A 130 -7.75 25.49 -23.65
N ALA A 131 -7.47 24.30 -23.14
CA ALA A 131 -8.36 23.16 -23.32
C ALA A 131 -8.11 22.09 -22.25
N GLN A 132 -9.15 21.79 -21.48
CA GLN A 132 -9.33 20.49 -20.83
C GLN A 132 -9.33 19.41 -21.92
N GLY A 133 -8.12 18.98 -22.29
CA GLY A 133 -7.89 18.01 -23.35
C GLY A 133 -8.13 16.60 -22.83
N GLU A 134 -9.29 16.09 -23.21
CA GLU A 134 -9.74 14.70 -23.15
C GLU A 134 -8.57 13.69 -23.11
N LEU A 135 -8.55 12.95 -22.00
CA LEU A 135 -7.62 11.86 -21.76
C LEU A 135 -7.83 10.80 -22.84
N ILE A 136 -6.87 10.65 -23.73
CA ILE A 136 -6.78 9.46 -24.58
C ILE A 136 -6.01 8.40 -23.79
N PRO A 137 -6.64 7.29 -23.33
CA PRO A 137 -5.95 6.17 -22.72
C PRO A 137 -5.29 5.30 -23.77
N PHE A 138 -4.10 4.77 -23.47
CA PHE A 138 -3.64 3.51 -24.04
C PHE A 138 -3.94 2.43 -23.00
N GLU A 139 -5.14 1.85 -23.06
CA GLU A 139 -5.53 0.73 -22.20
C GLU A 139 -5.62 -0.58 -22.99
N PHE A 140 -5.34 -1.69 -22.30
CA PHE A 140 -5.78 -3.03 -22.66
C PHE A 140 -7.16 -3.32 -22.01
N GLN A 141 -8.10 -2.37 -22.07
CA GLN A 141 -9.47 -2.56 -21.57
C GLN A 141 -10.09 -3.82 -22.15
N GLY A 142 -10.57 -4.72 -21.28
CA GLY A 142 -11.28 -5.93 -21.67
C GLY A 142 -10.43 -7.18 -21.78
N LEU A 143 -9.11 -7.12 -21.53
CA LEU A 143 -8.30 -8.34 -21.46
C LEU A 143 -8.77 -9.24 -20.32
N GLU A 144 -9.18 -8.69 -19.20
CA GLU A 144 -9.80 -9.42 -18.09
C GLU A 144 -11.07 -10.15 -18.55
N ALA A 145 -11.92 -9.52 -19.36
CA ALA A 145 -13.14 -10.13 -19.90
C ALA A 145 -12.84 -11.25 -20.90
N VAL A 146 -11.71 -11.17 -21.63
CA VAL A 146 -11.25 -12.25 -22.51
C VAL A 146 -10.68 -13.40 -21.69
N LEU A 147 -9.81 -13.11 -20.72
CA LEU A 147 -9.20 -14.11 -19.84
C LEU A 147 -10.23 -14.84 -18.98
N ALA A 148 -11.26 -14.14 -18.48
CA ALA A 148 -12.34 -14.70 -17.68
C ALA A 148 -13.07 -15.87 -18.36
N LYS A 149 -13.07 -15.91 -19.70
CA LYS A 149 -13.71 -16.99 -20.49
C LYS A 149 -12.93 -18.29 -20.43
N ASP A 150 -11.62 -18.23 -20.21
CA ASP A 150 -10.72 -19.37 -20.26
C ASP A 150 -9.67 -19.32 -19.11
N PRO A 151 -10.00 -19.93 -17.95
CA PRO A 151 -9.08 -20.08 -16.82
C PRO A 151 -7.73 -20.71 -17.17
N GLU A 152 -7.69 -21.70 -18.06
CA GLU A 152 -6.47 -22.43 -18.39
C GLU A 152 -5.54 -21.56 -19.21
N LEU A 153 -6.09 -20.84 -20.20
CA LEU A 153 -5.34 -19.84 -20.95
C LEU A 153 -4.82 -18.73 -20.03
N ALA A 154 -5.65 -18.26 -19.11
CA ALA A 154 -5.27 -17.21 -18.17
C ALA A 154 -4.12 -17.65 -17.25
N ILE A 155 -4.19 -18.87 -16.70
CA ILE A 155 -3.10 -19.47 -15.92
C ILE A 155 -1.82 -19.60 -16.77
N LYS A 156 -1.94 -20.10 -18.00
CA LYS A 156 -0.78 -20.24 -18.92
C LYS A 156 -0.11 -18.90 -19.20
N LYS A 157 -0.88 -17.84 -19.42
CA LYS A 157 -0.35 -16.48 -19.59
C LYS A 157 0.25 -15.94 -18.29
N GLY A 158 -0.42 -16.15 -17.17
CA GLY A 158 0.08 -15.85 -15.83
C GLY A 158 1.46 -16.45 -15.57
N LEU A 159 1.63 -17.74 -15.84
CA LEU A 159 2.91 -18.45 -15.68
C LEU A 159 4.01 -17.90 -16.57
N ALA A 160 3.68 -17.44 -17.77
CA ALA A 160 4.63 -16.80 -18.66
C ALA A 160 5.07 -15.43 -18.12
N TRP A 161 4.15 -14.63 -17.57
CA TRP A 161 4.47 -13.35 -16.92
C TRP A 161 5.28 -13.54 -15.64
N PHE A 162 4.90 -14.50 -14.80
CA PHE A 162 5.62 -14.85 -13.58
C PHE A 162 7.07 -15.30 -13.85
N ALA A 163 7.29 -15.97 -14.98
CA ALA A 163 8.64 -16.38 -15.39
C ALA A 163 9.55 -15.20 -15.74
N GLN A 164 8.97 -14.09 -16.21
CA GLN A 164 9.70 -12.89 -16.60
C GLN A 164 10.10 -12.09 -15.38
N ASP A 165 9.16 -11.84 -14.47
CA ASP A 165 9.41 -11.12 -13.23
C ASP A 165 8.49 -11.63 -12.12
N ARG A 166 9.08 -12.34 -11.15
CA ARG A 166 8.34 -12.91 -10.02
C ARG A 166 7.88 -11.86 -9.01
N VAL A 167 8.65 -10.77 -8.84
CA VAL A 167 8.40 -9.72 -7.85
C VAL A 167 7.25 -8.84 -8.32
N GLU A 168 7.27 -8.47 -9.59
CA GLU A 168 6.24 -7.62 -10.21
C GLU A 168 4.97 -8.40 -10.53
N PHE A 169 5.06 -9.73 -10.67
CA PHE A 169 3.90 -10.54 -11.00
C PHE A 169 2.74 -10.29 -10.05
N LEU A 170 2.99 -10.21 -8.74
CA LEU A 170 1.97 -9.92 -7.73
C LEU A 170 1.14 -8.68 -8.09
N PHE A 171 1.81 -7.60 -8.48
CA PHE A 171 1.20 -6.29 -8.73
C PHE A 171 0.64 -6.14 -10.15
N ARG A 172 1.17 -6.92 -11.11
CA ARG A 172 0.77 -6.86 -12.52
C ARG A 172 -0.10 -8.05 -12.92
N GLY A 173 0.52 -9.20 -13.18
CA GLY A 173 -0.15 -10.39 -13.67
C GLY A 173 -1.17 -10.95 -12.68
N GLY A 174 -0.82 -11.00 -11.40
CA GLY A 174 -1.69 -11.41 -10.31
C GLY A 174 -2.91 -10.50 -10.15
N SER A 175 -2.71 -9.19 -10.21
CA SER A 175 -3.78 -8.19 -10.18
C SER A 175 -4.72 -8.29 -11.40
N LEU A 176 -4.19 -8.50 -12.61
CA LEU A 176 -5.02 -8.71 -13.80
C LEU A 176 -5.87 -9.99 -13.67
N LEU A 177 -5.26 -11.09 -13.24
CA LEU A 177 -5.95 -12.35 -13.06
C LEU A 177 -7.00 -12.27 -11.94
N SER A 178 -6.75 -11.53 -10.86
CA SER A 178 -7.73 -11.35 -9.78
C SER A 178 -8.95 -10.52 -10.20
N ARG A 179 -8.78 -9.58 -11.13
CA ARG A 179 -9.89 -8.87 -11.78
C ARG A 179 -10.65 -9.76 -12.76
N ALA A 180 -9.96 -10.62 -13.51
CA ALA A 180 -10.59 -11.56 -14.44
C ALA A 180 -11.38 -12.66 -13.70
N PHE A 181 -10.93 -13.06 -12.51
CA PHE A 181 -11.58 -14.05 -11.66
C PHE A 181 -11.78 -13.49 -10.25
N PRO A 182 -12.72 -12.56 -10.04
CA PRO A 182 -13.05 -12.06 -8.71
C PRO A 182 -13.41 -13.22 -7.79
N THR A 183 -13.06 -13.08 -6.51
CA THR A 183 -13.28 -14.11 -5.46
C THR A 183 -12.72 -15.50 -5.77
N CYS A 184 -11.75 -15.61 -6.67
CA CYS A 184 -11.15 -16.86 -7.13
C CYS A 184 -12.23 -17.89 -7.50
N THR A 185 -12.92 -17.63 -8.62
CA THR A 185 -14.05 -18.46 -9.06
C THR A 185 -13.76 -19.97 -8.96
N PRO A 186 -14.73 -20.84 -8.63
CA PRO A 186 -14.48 -22.27 -8.41
C PRO A 186 -13.76 -22.96 -9.58
N LYS A 187 -14.07 -22.58 -10.83
CA LYS A 187 -13.40 -23.10 -12.03
C LYS A 187 -11.93 -22.69 -12.08
N PHE A 188 -11.62 -21.46 -11.71
CA PHE A 188 -10.25 -20.94 -11.65
C PHE A 188 -9.46 -21.58 -10.51
N ALA A 189 -10.04 -21.68 -9.31
CA ALA A 189 -9.44 -22.39 -8.17
C ALA A 189 -9.14 -23.86 -8.51
N ALA A 190 -10.08 -24.58 -9.12
CA ALA A 190 -9.86 -25.95 -9.55
C ALA A 190 -8.72 -26.07 -10.56
N ALA A 191 -8.64 -25.15 -11.54
CA ALA A 191 -7.55 -25.13 -12.52
C ALA A 191 -6.19 -24.85 -11.88
N LEU A 192 -6.12 -23.94 -10.89
CA LEU A 192 -4.91 -23.71 -10.09
C LEU A 192 -4.53 -24.95 -9.27
N GLY A 193 -5.50 -25.63 -8.65
CA GLY A 193 -5.27 -26.89 -7.94
C GLY A 193 -4.69 -27.97 -8.85
N GLN A 194 -5.21 -28.12 -10.07
CA GLN A 194 -4.64 -29.05 -11.06
C GLN A 194 -3.23 -28.65 -11.51
N LEU A 195 -2.98 -27.35 -11.67
CA LEU A 195 -1.65 -26.84 -11.98
C LEU A 195 -0.65 -27.21 -10.88
N VAL A 196 -1.00 -26.94 -9.62
CA VAL A 196 -0.17 -27.30 -8.46
C VAL A 196 0.01 -28.81 -8.40
N LYS A 197 -1.04 -29.61 -8.66
CA LYS A 197 -0.99 -31.07 -8.61
C LYS A 197 -0.09 -31.69 -9.68
N ALA A 198 -0.03 -31.11 -10.88
CA ALA A 198 0.79 -31.61 -11.99
C ALA A 198 2.20 -30.98 -12.03
N GLY A 199 2.38 -29.80 -11.43
CA GLY A 199 3.59 -29.00 -11.55
C GLY A 199 4.70 -29.32 -10.56
N SER A 200 5.64 -28.38 -10.49
CA SER A 200 6.80 -28.35 -9.61
C SER A 200 6.68 -27.20 -8.60
N ASP A 201 7.74 -26.93 -7.86
CA ASP A 201 7.90 -25.78 -6.99
C ASP A 201 7.59 -24.45 -7.71
N ARG A 202 7.85 -24.36 -9.02
CA ARG A 202 7.55 -23.16 -9.83
C ARG A 202 6.05 -22.88 -9.89
N GLU A 203 5.24 -23.90 -10.11
CA GLU A 203 3.79 -23.77 -10.19
C GLU A 203 3.16 -23.50 -8.82
N ALA A 204 3.76 -24.06 -7.76
CA ALA A 204 3.40 -23.73 -6.38
C ALA A 204 3.74 -22.26 -6.05
N ASP A 205 4.94 -21.78 -6.38
CA ASP A 205 5.36 -20.39 -6.20
C ASP A 205 4.45 -19.42 -6.95
N PHE A 206 4.14 -19.73 -8.21
CA PHE A 206 3.20 -18.96 -9.02
C PHE A 206 1.84 -18.86 -8.35
N SER A 207 1.31 -20.00 -7.88
CA SER A 207 0.02 -20.07 -7.22
C SER A 207 0.01 -19.26 -5.93
N LEU A 208 1.05 -19.39 -5.09
CA LEU A 208 1.20 -18.58 -3.87
C LEU A 208 1.29 -17.07 -4.19
N ALA A 209 2.07 -16.68 -5.19
CA ALA A 209 2.18 -15.28 -5.61
C ALA A 209 0.84 -14.73 -6.12
N LEU A 210 0.05 -15.54 -6.82
CA LEU A 210 -1.28 -15.15 -7.29
C LEU A 210 -2.28 -15.06 -6.13
N LEU A 211 -2.29 -16.03 -5.22
CA LEU A 211 -3.22 -16.13 -4.09
C LEU A 211 -3.08 -14.98 -3.08
N GLN A 212 -1.96 -14.26 -3.08
CA GLN A 212 -1.82 -12.99 -2.35
C GLN A 212 -2.81 -11.90 -2.82
N ASN A 213 -3.44 -12.03 -3.98
CA ASN A 213 -4.52 -11.15 -4.43
C ASN A 213 -5.92 -11.55 -3.91
N TYR A 214 -6.02 -12.63 -3.13
CA TYR A 214 -7.29 -13.21 -2.66
C TYR A 214 -7.32 -13.43 -1.13
N LEU A 215 -6.54 -12.64 -0.38
CA LEU A 215 -6.39 -12.80 1.06
C LEU A 215 -7.75 -12.79 1.78
N GLY A 216 -7.91 -13.73 2.72
CA GLY A 216 -9.15 -13.86 3.50
C GLY A 216 -10.30 -14.57 2.80
N SER A 217 -10.13 -15.02 1.55
CA SER A 217 -11.16 -15.79 0.85
C SER A 217 -10.99 -17.30 1.02
N THR A 218 -12.07 -17.95 1.48
CA THR A 218 -12.21 -19.40 1.59
C THR A 218 -12.23 -20.14 0.24
N SER A 219 -12.37 -19.40 -0.86
CA SER A 219 -12.31 -19.92 -2.23
C SER A 219 -10.95 -20.49 -2.62
N THR A 220 -9.90 -20.13 -1.88
CA THR A 220 -8.51 -20.47 -2.18
C THR A 220 -8.02 -21.73 -1.46
N ASP A 221 -8.78 -22.21 -0.48
CA ASP A 221 -8.34 -23.27 0.43
C ASP A 221 -8.02 -24.56 -0.30
N ASP A 222 -8.82 -24.99 -1.27
CA ASP A 222 -8.56 -26.23 -2.01
C ASP A 222 -7.17 -26.19 -2.70
N VAL A 223 -6.77 -25.03 -3.20
CA VAL A 223 -5.46 -24.80 -3.82
C VAL A 223 -4.36 -24.84 -2.75
N LEU A 224 -4.57 -24.15 -1.62
CA LEU A 224 -3.60 -24.14 -0.52
C LEU A 224 -3.42 -25.54 0.08
N GLN A 225 -4.50 -26.30 0.26
CA GLN A 225 -4.46 -27.68 0.75
C GLN A 225 -3.70 -28.59 -0.23
N GLU A 226 -3.86 -28.40 -1.54
CA GLU A 226 -3.07 -29.13 -2.54
C GLU A 226 -1.58 -28.79 -2.42
N ILE A 227 -1.22 -27.52 -2.21
CA ILE A 227 0.17 -27.10 -1.96
C ILE A 227 0.71 -27.77 -0.68
N VAL A 228 -0.03 -27.70 0.43
CA VAL A 228 0.35 -28.33 1.70
C VAL A 228 0.56 -29.83 1.54
N SER A 229 -0.35 -30.50 0.83
CA SER A 229 -0.24 -31.94 0.62
C SER A 229 1.01 -32.34 -0.15
N ARG A 230 1.48 -31.51 -1.09
CA ARG A 230 2.64 -31.83 -1.94
C ARG A 230 3.96 -31.36 -1.35
N PHE A 231 3.95 -30.26 -0.61
CA PHE A 231 5.16 -29.53 -0.20
C PHE A 231 5.31 -29.42 1.32
N SER A 232 4.69 -30.32 2.09
CA SER A 232 4.70 -30.31 3.56
C SER A 232 6.08 -30.25 4.22
N HIS A 233 7.14 -30.65 3.51
CA HIS A 233 8.53 -30.64 4.00
C HIS A 233 9.39 -29.52 3.39
N ASP A 234 8.82 -28.67 2.53
CA ASP A 234 9.51 -27.50 1.96
C ASP A 234 9.17 -26.25 2.79
N ASP A 235 10.10 -25.85 3.65
CA ASP A 235 9.91 -24.70 4.54
C ASP A 235 9.67 -23.38 3.80
N ARG A 236 10.22 -23.22 2.60
CA ARG A 236 10.08 -22.01 1.79
C ARG A 236 8.65 -21.90 1.25
N ILE A 237 8.15 -22.97 0.64
CA ILE A 237 6.77 -23.01 0.11
C ILE A 237 5.76 -22.93 1.25
N MET A 238 5.96 -23.71 2.31
CA MET A 238 5.11 -23.66 3.49
C MET A 238 5.14 -22.28 4.15
N GLY A 239 6.26 -21.55 4.06
CA GLY A 239 6.38 -20.16 4.50
C GLY A 239 5.37 -19.25 3.80
N GLY A 240 5.23 -19.41 2.49
CA GLY A 240 4.23 -18.69 1.70
C GLY A 240 2.78 -19.06 2.04
N VAL A 241 2.50 -20.35 2.28
CA VAL A 241 1.16 -20.80 2.74
C VAL A 241 0.79 -20.12 4.06
N ARG A 242 1.68 -20.16 5.05
CA ARG A 242 1.49 -19.52 6.35
C ARG A 242 1.29 -18.02 6.22
N ALA A 243 2.07 -17.35 5.36
CA ALA A 243 1.91 -15.92 5.11
C ALA A 243 0.51 -15.56 4.59
N ILE A 244 -0.04 -16.33 3.65
CA ILE A 244 -1.40 -16.12 3.10
C ILE A 244 -2.47 -16.35 4.17
N ILE A 245 -2.37 -17.44 4.94
CA ILE A 245 -3.35 -17.78 5.96
C ILE A 245 -3.33 -16.74 7.09
N ASN A 246 -2.14 -16.38 7.58
CA ASN A 246 -1.94 -15.44 8.69
C ASN A 246 -2.25 -13.99 8.34
N SER A 247 -2.30 -13.65 7.05
CA SER A 247 -2.59 -12.28 6.62
C SER A 247 -3.98 -11.85 7.14
N PRO A 248 -4.05 -10.82 8.00
CA PRO A 248 -5.31 -10.35 8.55
C PRO A 248 -6.13 -9.69 7.44
N SER A 249 -7.43 -9.98 7.39
CA SER A 249 -8.34 -9.22 6.54
C SER A 249 -8.48 -7.82 7.14
N MET A 250 -8.27 -6.77 6.33
CA MET A 250 -8.40 -5.37 6.78
C MET A 250 -9.84 -4.97 7.14
N ALA A 251 -10.83 -5.86 6.93
CA ALA A 251 -12.22 -5.60 7.25
C ALA A 251 -12.44 -5.56 8.78
N SER A 252 -12.28 -4.37 9.33
CA SER A 252 -13.06 -3.76 10.42
C SER A 252 -13.39 -4.63 11.63
N VAL A 253 -12.59 -4.46 12.68
CA VAL A 253 -13.12 -4.33 14.05
C VAL A 253 -12.44 -3.10 14.65
N SER A 254 -13.21 -2.14 15.15
CA SER A 254 -12.71 -0.98 15.91
C SER A 254 -12.51 -1.35 17.39
N ASP A 255 -11.86 -2.49 17.63
CA ASP A 255 -11.62 -3.03 18.96
C ASP A 255 -10.12 -3.06 19.24
N GLU A 256 -9.71 -2.88 20.49
CA GLU A 256 -8.29 -2.82 20.89
C GLU A 256 -7.53 -4.14 20.58
N PHE A 257 -8.25 -5.24 20.35
CA PHE A 257 -7.71 -6.57 20.02
C PHE A 257 -7.88 -7.00 18.54
N ARG A 258 -7.89 -6.06 17.58
CA ARG A 258 -8.15 -6.35 16.14
C ARG A 258 -7.40 -7.56 15.59
N LEU A 259 -6.11 -7.67 15.90
CA LEU A 259 -5.25 -8.70 15.33
C LEU A 259 -5.54 -10.08 15.94
N ALA A 260 -5.77 -10.13 17.26
CA ALA A 260 -6.19 -11.36 17.94
C ALA A 260 -7.55 -11.85 17.41
N GLU A 261 -8.46 -10.93 17.13
CA GLU A 261 -9.77 -11.27 16.56
C GLU A 261 -9.67 -11.75 15.11
N ALA A 262 -8.82 -11.11 14.30
CA ALA A 262 -8.53 -11.57 12.94
C ALA A 262 -7.97 -13.00 12.94
N TRP A 263 -7.03 -13.32 13.84
CA TRP A 263 -6.49 -14.67 13.96
C TRP A 263 -7.48 -15.69 14.51
N ARG A 264 -8.42 -15.28 15.38
CA ARG A 264 -9.53 -16.14 15.83
C ARG A 264 -10.40 -16.58 14.64
N ILE A 265 -10.81 -15.64 13.79
CA ILE A 265 -11.62 -15.92 12.59
C ILE A 265 -10.85 -16.87 11.64
N LYS A 266 -9.54 -16.64 11.47
CA LYS A 266 -8.69 -17.52 10.65
C LYS A 266 -8.62 -18.93 11.23
N LYS A 267 -8.43 -19.08 12.53
CA LYS A 267 -8.43 -20.38 13.21
C LYS A 267 -9.75 -21.11 12.96
N GLU A 268 -10.88 -20.42 13.09
CA GLU A 268 -12.20 -21.01 12.81
C GLU A 268 -12.32 -21.49 11.37
N SER A 269 -11.81 -20.72 10.40
CA SER A 269 -11.83 -21.12 8.98
C SER A 269 -11.02 -22.38 8.67
N LEU A 270 -10.00 -22.71 9.47
CA LEU A 270 -9.18 -23.93 9.32
C LEU A 270 -9.86 -25.19 9.85
N THR A 271 -10.96 -25.08 10.62
CA THR A 271 -11.65 -26.24 11.19
C THR A 271 -12.06 -27.25 10.11
N ARG A 272 -12.44 -26.78 8.92
CA ARG A 272 -12.81 -27.63 7.78
C ARG A 272 -11.64 -28.42 7.18
N TRP A 273 -10.39 -28.03 7.46
CA TRP A 273 -9.20 -28.72 6.99
C TRP A 273 -8.90 -29.97 7.83
N LEU A 274 -9.41 -30.04 9.06
CA LEU A 274 -9.25 -31.20 9.95
C LEU A 274 -9.97 -32.45 9.41
N THR A 275 -10.94 -32.28 8.51
CA THR A 275 -11.67 -33.37 7.87
C THR A 275 -11.11 -33.75 6.50
N ASP A 276 -9.99 -33.16 6.06
CA ASP A 276 -9.36 -33.50 4.77
C ASP A 276 -8.84 -34.95 4.77
N GLU A 277 -8.98 -35.64 3.64
CA GLU A 277 -8.53 -37.02 3.49
C GLU A 277 -7.00 -37.15 3.61
N ARG A 278 -6.26 -36.11 3.22
CA ARG A 278 -4.81 -36.07 3.17
C ARG A 278 -4.25 -35.78 4.56
N GLN A 279 -3.44 -36.70 5.08
CA GLN A 279 -2.84 -36.56 6.42
C GLN A 279 -2.00 -35.28 6.57
N ALA A 280 -1.22 -34.90 5.54
CA ALA A 280 -0.39 -33.71 5.58
C ALA A 280 -1.20 -32.42 5.80
N VAL A 281 -2.40 -32.32 5.21
CA VAL A 281 -3.29 -31.17 5.37
C VAL A 281 -3.86 -31.11 6.78
N ARG A 282 -4.30 -32.27 7.32
CA ARG A 282 -4.79 -32.36 8.70
C ARG A 282 -3.72 -31.98 9.72
N THR A 283 -2.52 -32.54 9.59
CA THR A 283 -1.39 -32.21 10.47
C THR A 283 -1.04 -30.73 10.41
N PHE A 284 -0.96 -30.14 9.21
CA PHE A 284 -0.73 -28.71 9.06
C PHE A 284 -1.82 -27.87 9.75
N ALA A 285 -3.09 -28.22 9.58
CA ALA A 285 -4.20 -27.50 10.20
C ALA A 285 -4.12 -27.56 11.73
N GLU A 286 -3.87 -28.75 12.31
CA GLU A 286 -3.71 -28.92 13.76
C GLU A 286 -2.56 -28.06 14.31
N GLU A 287 -1.38 -28.14 13.70
CA GLU A 287 -0.19 -27.40 14.13
C GLU A 287 -0.39 -25.88 14.00
N HIS A 288 -0.96 -25.45 12.87
CA HIS A 288 -1.16 -24.04 12.60
C HIS A 288 -2.29 -23.42 13.44
N MET A 289 -3.35 -24.18 13.77
CA MET A 289 -4.35 -23.75 14.75
C MET A 289 -3.75 -23.55 16.14
N ALA A 290 -2.82 -24.41 16.56
CA ALA A 290 -2.09 -24.25 17.82
C ALA A 290 -1.09 -23.07 17.78
N GLU A 291 -0.52 -22.77 16.62
CA GLU A 291 0.27 -21.55 16.39
C GLU A 291 -0.60 -20.29 16.53
N LEU A 292 -1.76 -20.24 15.88
CA LEU A 292 -2.71 -19.13 15.99
C LEU A 292 -3.17 -18.92 17.44
N ASP A 293 -3.42 -19.99 18.21
CA ASP A 293 -3.74 -19.86 19.64
C ASP A 293 -2.63 -19.16 20.43
N ARG A 294 -1.37 -19.51 20.17
CA ARG A 294 -0.21 -18.84 20.80
C ARG A 294 -0.15 -17.37 20.38
N MET A 295 -0.34 -17.08 19.10
CA MET A 295 -0.34 -15.71 18.56
C MET A 295 -1.45 -14.85 19.20
N ILE A 296 -2.66 -15.39 19.33
CA ILE A 296 -3.81 -14.73 19.98
C ILE A 296 -3.50 -14.37 21.43
N VAL A 297 -2.94 -15.32 22.21
CA VAL A 297 -2.58 -15.09 23.61
C VAL A 297 -1.50 -14.02 23.74
N LEU A 298 -0.46 -14.07 22.89
CA LEU A 298 0.63 -13.09 22.90
C LEU A 298 0.13 -11.69 22.55
N GLU A 299 -0.74 -11.57 21.55
CA GLU A 299 -1.30 -10.29 21.14
C GLU A 299 -2.19 -9.67 22.20
N ARG A 300 -3.03 -10.47 22.87
CA ARG A 300 -3.86 -9.98 23.97
C ARG A 300 -3.00 -9.44 25.12
N ARG A 301 -1.96 -10.17 25.51
CA ARG A 301 -1.01 -9.72 26.53
C ARG A 301 -0.29 -8.43 26.11
N ARG A 302 0.10 -8.30 24.84
CA ARG A 302 0.74 -7.09 24.30
C ARG A 302 -0.16 -5.87 24.48
N VAL A 303 -1.43 -5.99 24.08
CA VAL A 303 -2.42 -4.92 24.19
C VAL A 303 -2.72 -4.56 25.65
N GLU A 304 -2.84 -5.54 26.54
CA GLU A 304 -3.04 -5.33 27.98
C GLU A 304 -1.87 -4.56 28.62
N VAL A 305 -0.63 -4.95 28.34
CA VAL A 305 0.58 -4.25 28.82
C VAL A 305 0.62 -2.81 28.32
N GLU A 306 0.28 -2.60 27.05
CA GLU A 306 0.24 -1.25 26.47
C GLU A 306 -0.85 -0.39 27.11
N ARG A 307 -2.00 -0.97 27.44
CA ARG A 307 -3.09 -0.29 28.15
C ARG A 307 -2.66 0.13 29.56
N GLU A 308 -2.04 -0.77 30.31
CA GLU A 308 -1.52 -0.46 31.65
C GLU A 308 -0.49 0.68 31.62
N LEU A 309 0.40 0.69 30.63
CA LEU A 309 1.36 1.79 30.44
C LEU A 309 0.65 3.12 30.14
N ARG A 310 -0.36 3.11 29.26
CA ARG A 310 -1.18 4.30 28.94
C ARG A 310 -2.01 4.81 30.13
N GLU A 311 -2.44 3.94 31.04
CA GLU A 311 -3.12 4.32 32.27
C GLU A 311 -2.16 4.96 33.27
N ARG A 312 -0.96 4.37 33.45
CA ARG A 312 0.09 4.94 34.32
C ARG A 312 0.54 6.33 33.87
N SER A 313 0.80 6.51 32.58
CA SER A 313 1.24 7.82 32.06
C SER A 313 0.16 8.90 32.24
N ARG A 314 -1.13 8.56 32.04
CA ARG A 314 -2.23 9.50 32.28
C ARG A 314 -2.36 9.92 33.75
N HIS A 315 -2.18 8.98 34.68
CA HIS A 315 -2.19 9.31 36.10
C HIS A 315 -0.99 10.16 36.53
N GLU A 316 0.18 10.00 35.89
CA GLU A 316 1.36 10.85 36.11
C GLU A 316 1.13 12.28 35.59
N ASP A 317 0.50 12.45 34.43
CA ASP A 317 0.16 13.77 33.87
C ASP A 317 -0.92 14.51 34.67
N GLU A 318 -1.95 13.80 35.16
CA GLU A 318 -3.03 14.39 35.98
C GLU A 318 -2.56 14.77 37.40
N SER A 319 -1.61 14.01 37.97
CA SER A 319 -1.03 14.31 39.29
C SER A 319 0.02 15.43 39.26
N GLY A 320 0.53 15.79 38.07
CA GLY A 320 1.48 16.89 37.87
C GLY A 320 0.87 18.31 37.85
N HIS A 321 -0.45 18.46 37.98
CA HIS A 321 -1.14 19.76 37.91
C HIS A 321 -1.58 20.36 39.27
N ASP A 322 -1.18 19.76 40.39
CA ASP A 322 -1.47 20.26 41.75
C ASP A 322 -0.25 20.88 42.46
N ASP A 323 0.66 21.51 41.71
CA ASP A 323 1.72 22.33 42.32
C ASP A 323 1.43 23.83 42.11
N GLY A 324 0.59 24.34 43.02
CA GLY A 324 0.58 25.71 43.52
C GLY A 324 0.80 26.84 42.52
N TYR A 325 -0.31 27.48 42.11
CA TYR A 325 -0.29 28.85 41.57
C TYR A 325 0.25 29.83 42.64
N ARG A 326 1.57 29.93 42.76
CA ARG A 326 2.23 30.89 43.65
C ARG A 326 2.35 32.22 42.92
N ALA A 327 1.44 33.14 43.20
CA ALA A 327 1.52 34.52 42.76
C ALA A 327 2.90 35.10 43.15
N LYS A 328 3.64 35.60 42.15
CA LYS A 328 4.88 36.35 42.39
C LYS A 328 4.51 37.77 42.84
N PRO A 329 5.03 38.27 43.98
CA PRO A 329 4.86 39.66 44.34
C PRO A 329 5.74 40.55 43.44
N PHE A 330 5.26 41.77 43.25
CA PHE A 330 5.72 42.88 42.40
C PHE A 330 7.20 42.96 42.03
#